data_AF-A0A7Y6IN90-F1
#
_entry.id   AF-A0A7Y6IN90-F1
#
_cell.length_a   1.000
_cell.length_b   1.000
_cell.length_c   1.000
_cell.angle_alpha   90.00
_cell.angle_beta   90.00
_cell.angle_gamma   90.00
#
_symmetry.space_group_name_H-M   'P 1'
#
loop_
_entity.id
_entity.type
_entity.pdbx_description
1 polymer ?
#
loop_
_entity_poly.entity_id
_entity_poly.type
_entity_poly.pdbx_seq_one_letter_code
_entity_poly.pdbx_strand_id
1 'polypeptide(L)' 'MRIKRGIVTAALAAGLLALGSTPAHAIPPPPPGGDLLTVISYWAGDTLVGQRWFGCNQTGQWGTQDGQAKVSWVAC' A
#
# COMPACT_ATOMS: atom_id res chain seq x y z
N MET A 1 -0.65 -3.58 -43.18
CA MET A 1 -1.26 -4.35 -42.08
C MET A 1 -1.78 -3.38 -41.02
N ARG A 2 -3.10 -3.22 -40.86
CA ARG A 2 -3.69 -2.38 -39.80
C ARG A 2 -3.80 -3.22 -38.53
N ILE A 3 -2.76 -3.21 -37.70
CA ILE A 3 -2.79 -3.87 -36.39
C ILE A 3 -3.88 -3.19 -35.56
N LYS A 4 -4.91 -3.96 -35.23
CA LYS A 4 -6.14 -3.51 -34.59
C LYS A 4 -5.79 -3.01 -33.19
N ARG A 5 -5.84 -1.68 -33.01
CA ARG A 5 -5.57 -0.97 -31.73
C ARG A 5 -6.28 -1.58 -30.52
N GLY A 6 -7.41 -2.27 -30.73
CA GLY A 6 -8.18 -2.94 -29.67
C GLY A 6 -7.49 -4.15 -29.01
N ILE A 7 -6.53 -4.80 -29.67
CA ILE A 7 -5.82 -5.96 -29.09
C ILE A 7 -4.82 -5.50 -28.02
N VAL A 8 -4.19 -4.34 -28.24
CA VAL A 8 -3.18 -3.78 -27.32
C VAL A 8 -3.83 -3.31 -26.01
N THR A 9 -5.01 -2.69 -26.07
CA THR A 9 -5.74 -2.26 -24.87
C THR A 9 -6.25 -3.43 -24.04
N ALA A 10 -6.69 -4.53 -24.66
CA ALA A 10 -7.13 -5.71 -23.94
C ALA A 10 -5.98 -6.39 -23.17
N ALA A 11 -4.77 -6.43 -23.76
CA ALA A 11 -3.59 -6.99 -23.10
C ALA A 11 -3.15 -6.16 -21.88
N LEU A 12 -3.23 -4.82 -21.96
CA LEU A 12 -2.87 -3.94 -20.84
C LEU A 12 -3.84 -4.09 -19.66
N ALA A 13 -5.15 -4.21 -19.93
CA ALA A 13 -6.16 -4.41 -18.91
C ALA A 13 -6.05 -5.78 -18.21
N ALA A 14 -5.74 -6.84 -18.97
CA ALA A 14 -5.49 -8.17 -18.41
C ALA A 14 -4.20 -8.20 -17.55
N GLY A 15 -3.16 -7.46 -17.94
CA GLY A 15 -1.94 -7.33 -17.16
C GLY A 15 -2.14 -6.67 -15.79
N LEU A 16 -2.99 -5.64 -15.71
CA LEU A 16 -3.34 -4.98 -14.45
C LEU A 16 -4.14 -5.88 -13.50
N LEU A 17 -4.98 -6.77 -14.04
CA LEU A 17 -5.73 -7.76 -13.23
C LEU A 17 -4.84 -8.91 -12.73
N ALA A 18 -3.82 -9.29 -13.52
CA ALA A 18 -2.88 -10.34 -13.16
C ALA A 18 -1.85 -9.92 -12.11
N LEU A 19 -1.64 -8.61 -11.91
CA LEU A 19 -0.69 -8.08 -10.92
C LEU A 19 -1.14 -8.26 -9.47
N GLY A 20 -2.40 -8.64 -9.22
CA GLY A 20 -2.91 -8.95 -7.89
C GLY A 20 -2.89 -7.74 -6.97
N SER A 21 -4.05 -7.34 -6.46
CA SER A 21 -4.07 -6.44 -5.32
C SER A 21 -3.51 -7.20 -4.12
N THR A 22 -2.22 -7.06 -3.83
CA THR A 22 -1.67 -7.48 -2.53
C THR A 22 -2.52 -6.79 -1.47
N PRO A 23 -3.02 -7.51 -0.45
CA PRO A 23 -3.83 -6.88 0.57
C PRO A 23 -3.03 -5.72 1.15
N ALA A 24 -3.61 -4.53 1.14
CA ALA A 24 -3.16 -3.46 2.01
C ALA A 24 -3.20 -4.08 3.40
N HIS A 25 -2.04 -4.35 3.99
CA HIS A 25 -1.93 -4.94 5.31
C HIS A 25 -2.59 -3.95 6.26
N ALA A 26 -3.88 -4.17 6.54
CA ALA A 26 -4.61 -3.38 7.49
C ALA A 26 -3.92 -3.58 8.83
N ILE A 27 -3.42 -2.50 9.40
CA ILE A 27 -2.87 -2.50 10.75
C ILE A 27 -3.94 -3.11 11.65
N PRO A 28 -3.67 -4.24 12.33
CA PRO A 28 -4.66 -4.89 13.18
C PRO A 28 -5.15 -3.91 14.25
N PRO A 29 -6.44 -3.97 14.65
CA PRO A 29 -6.97 -3.05 15.63
C PRO A 29 -6.25 -3.22 16.98
N PRO A 30 -6.08 -2.13 17.74
CA PRO A 30 -5.33 -2.17 18.98
C PRO A 30 -5.92 -3.15 20.01
N PRO A 31 -5.11 -4.03 20.62
CA PRO A 31 -5.37 -4.49 21.97
C PRO A 31 -5.60 -3.33 22.95
N PRO A 32 -6.39 -3.53 24.02
CA PRO A 32 -6.45 -2.56 25.10
C PRO A 32 -5.12 -2.64 25.88
N GLY A 33 -4.17 -1.75 25.57
CA GLY A 33 -2.83 -1.95 26.11
C GLY A 33 -1.79 -0.86 25.89
N GLY A 34 -2.14 0.42 25.69
CA GLY A 34 -1.22 1.56 25.86
C GLY A 34 0.04 1.65 24.97
N ASP A 35 0.39 0.60 24.23
CA ASP A 35 1.50 0.58 23.30
C ASP A 35 1.07 1.19 21.95
N LEU A 36 2.04 1.71 21.22
CA LEU A 36 1.79 2.39 19.94
C LEU A 36 2.63 1.76 18.83
N LEU A 37 1.95 1.46 17.72
CA LEU A 37 2.56 1.16 16.45
C LEU A 37 2.87 2.48 15.72
N THR A 38 4.12 2.66 15.33
CA THR A 38 4.52 3.77 14.45
C THR A 38 4.15 3.40 13.03
N VAL A 39 3.40 4.24 12.33
CA VAL A 39 2.99 4.01 10.94
C VAL A 39 3.41 5.19 10.09
N ILE A 40 4.31 4.93 9.14
CA ILE A 40 4.77 5.89 8.13
C ILE A 40 4.00 5.60 6.84
N SER A 41 3.24 6.59 6.36
CA SER A 41 2.44 6.51 5.14
C SER A 41 3.04 7.40 4.05
N TYR A 42 3.29 6.84 2.88
CA TYR A 42 3.88 7.50 1.72
C TYR A 42 2.80 7.87 0.71
N TRP A 43 2.82 9.11 0.24
CA TRP A 43 1.80 9.68 -0.63
C TRP A 43 2.40 10.25 -1.92
N ALA A 44 1.69 10.00 -3.02
CA ALA A 44 1.87 10.68 -4.30
C ALA A 44 0.67 11.59 -4.54
N GLY A 45 0.81 12.88 -4.23
CA GLY A 45 -0.34 13.79 -4.11
C GLY A 45 -1.28 13.31 -3.00
N ASP A 46 -2.55 13.10 -3.33
CA ASP A 46 -3.58 12.60 -2.41
C ASP A 46 -3.76 11.07 -2.45
N THR A 47 -2.88 10.33 -3.14
CA THR A 47 -2.96 8.86 -3.21
C THR A 47 -1.96 8.21 -2.27
N LEU A 48 -2.42 7.30 -1.41
CA LEU A 48 -1.56 6.47 -0.56
C LEU A 48 -0.88 5.41 -1.42
N VAL A 49 0.45 5.46 -1.50
CA VAL A 49 1.26 4.60 -2.40
C VAL A 49 2.16 3.62 -1.65
N GLY A 50 2.22 3.70 -0.32
CA GLY A 50 2.90 2.72 0.50
C GLY A 50 2.84 3.05 1.98
N GLN A 51 3.15 2.04 2.81
CA GLN A 51 3.25 2.21 4.25
C GLN A 51 4.36 1.34 4.83
N ARG A 52 4.93 1.81 5.93
CA ARG A 52 5.84 1.06 6.79
C ARG A 52 5.38 1.19 8.23
N TRP A 53 5.40 0.10 8.99
CA TRP A 53 5.07 0.14 10.41
C TRP A 53 6.05 -0.65 11.26
N PHE A 54 6.20 -0.21 12.50
CA PHE A 54 7.04 -0.87 13.49
C PHE A 54 6.60 -0.49 14.91
N GLY A 55 6.82 -1.42 15.84
CA GLY A 55 6.40 -1.29 17.24
C GLY A 55 5.58 -2.51 17.67
N CYS A 56 5.34 -2.67 18.97
CA CYS A 56 4.44 -3.70 19.50
C CYS A 56 4.79 -5.14 19.06
N ASN A 57 6.08 -5.44 18.93
CA ASN A 57 6.60 -6.70 18.36
C ASN A 57 6.13 -7.02 16.93
N GLN A 58 5.65 -6.01 16.19
CA GLN A 58 5.28 -6.11 14.79
C GLN A 58 6.12 -5.16 13.94
N THR A 59 6.41 -5.58 12.72
CA THR A 59 7.09 -4.77 11.73
C THR A 59 6.64 -5.21 10.35
N GLY A 60 6.52 -4.27 9.42
CA GLY A 60 6.08 -4.59 8.07
C GLY A 60 6.10 -3.37 7.16
N GLN A 61 5.95 -3.65 5.86
CA GLN A 61 5.88 -2.62 4.84
C GLN A 61 5.17 -3.14 3.59
N TRP A 62 4.57 -2.23 2.83
CA TRP A 62 4.06 -2.49 1.49
C TRP A 62 4.18 -1.22 0.62
N GLY A 63 4.15 -1.41 -0.70
CA GLY A 63 4.13 -0.31 -1.67
C GLY A 63 5.47 0.41 -1.81
N THR A 64 5.41 1.63 -2.33
CA THR A 64 6.57 2.51 -2.54
C THR A 64 6.89 3.32 -1.28
N GLN A 65 8.17 3.56 -1.03
CA GLN A 65 8.65 4.34 0.13
C GLN A 65 9.23 5.70 -0.27
N ASP A 66 8.85 6.15 -1.47
CA ASP A 66 9.24 7.43 -2.03
C ASP A 66 8.04 8.39 -1.99
N GLY A 67 8.32 9.68 -1.79
CA GLY A 67 7.30 10.74 -1.78
C GLY A 67 7.07 11.36 -0.40
N GLN A 68 5.90 12.00 -0.24
CA GLN A 68 5.56 12.70 1.00
C GLN A 68 5.17 11.69 2.09
N ALA A 69 5.93 11.69 3.20
CA ALA A 69 5.68 10.82 4.33
C ALA A 69 4.84 11.51 5.41
N LYS A 70 3.81 10.82 5.91
CA LYS A 70 3.03 11.19 7.10
C LYS A 70 3.19 10.12 8.17
N VAL A 71 3.57 10.53 9.37
CA VAL A 71 3.71 9.62 10.53
C VAL A 71 2.47 9.69 11.38
N SER A 72 1.94 8.53 11.75
CA SER A 72 0.81 8.37 12.66
C SER A 72 1.13 7.32 13.69
N TRP A 73 0.56 7.49 14.88
CA TRP A 73 0.64 6.54 15.98
C TRP A 73 -0.69 5.84 16.07
N VAL A 74 -0.69 4.54 15.81
CA VAL A 74 -1.88 3.70 15.91
C VAL A 74 -1.71 2.85 17.14
N ALA A 75 -2.73 2.76 17.98
CA ALA A 75 -2.61 1.92 19.16
C ALA A 75 -2.43 0.44 18.76
N CYS A 76 -1.74 -0.26 19.64
CA CYS A 76 -1.63 -1.70 19.73
C CYS A 76 -1.72 -2.06 21.24
#